data_AF-A0A7C9AKK3-F1
#
_entry.id   AF-A0A7C9AKK3-F1
#
_cell.length_a   1.000
_cell.length_b   1.000
_cell.length_c   1.000
_cell.angle_alpha   90.00
_cell.angle_beta   90.00
_cell.angle_gamma   90.00
#
_symmetry.space_group_name_H-M   'P 1'
#
loop_
_entity.id
_entity.type
_entity.pdbx_description
1 polymer ?
#
loop_
_entity_poly.entity_id
_entity_poly.type
_entity_poly.pdbx_seq_one_letter_code
_entity_poly.pdbx_strand_id
1 'polypeptide(L)'
;MAILPSPPLPSSSFFKSYPKPFNFLFPPRPHKPIKPITFTCAASIEPPPTGFDFRSSDVFSLSRATISESYPELLDLVDMGCLILIQKEQFGPVPKWRAGFVEPEEIWLLGTTHIDRASALHVDRVVRALRPDNVVVELCRSR
;
A
#
# COMPACT_ATOMS: atom_id res chain seq x y z
N MET A 1 -32.10 -6.06 39.39
CA MET A 1 -31.20 -5.78 38.25
C MET A 1 -30.28 -4.65 38.66
N ALA A 2 -29.00 -4.95 38.85
CA ALA A 2 -28.00 -3.98 39.29
C ALA A 2 -27.67 -3.00 38.14
N ILE A 3 -27.77 -1.70 38.42
CA ILE A 3 -27.41 -0.63 37.49
C ILE A 3 -25.94 -0.28 37.79
N LEU A 4 -25.05 -0.58 36.86
CA LEU A 4 -23.64 -0.16 36.88
C LEU A 4 -23.56 1.36 36.67
N PRO A 5 -22.76 2.12 37.46
CA PRO A 5 -22.50 3.51 37.16
C PRO A 5 -21.50 3.66 36.00
N SER A 6 -21.78 4.61 35.11
CA SER A 6 -20.94 4.99 33.98
C SER A 6 -19.62 5.64 34.42
N PRO A 7 -18.51 5.47 33.67
CA PRO A 7 -17.23 6.09 33.99
C PRO A 7 -17.23 7.60 33.66
N PRO A 8 -16.48 8.43 34.41
CA PRO A 8 -16.37 9.86 34.13
C PRO A 8 -15.45 10.13 32.94
N LEU A 9 -15.84 11.12 32.12
CA LEU A 9 -15.01 11.67 31.05
C LEU A 9 -13.77 12.41 31.60
N PRO A 10 -12.60 12.30 30.96
CA PRO A 10 -11.42 13.02 31.41
C PRO A 10 -11.54 14.53 31.15
N SER A 11 -11.32 15.29 32.22
CA SER A 11 -11.31 16.76 32.27
C SER A 11 -10.16 17.36 31.44
N SER A 12 -10.51 18.26 30.54
CA SER A 12 -9.59 19.08 29.74
C SER A 12 -9.00 20.23 30.56
N SER A 13 -7.81 20.07 31.13
CA SER A 13 -7.01 21.21 31.60
C SER A 13 -5.61 20.80 32.03
N PHE A 14 -4.64 20.78 31.12
CA PHE A 14 -3.22 20.88 31.47
C PHE A 14 -2.43 21.56 30.35
N PHE A 15 -2.70 22.86 30.13
CA PHE A 15 -1.70 23.73 29.49
C PHE A 15 -0.68 24.14 30.55
N LYS A 16 0.40 23.36 30.68
CA LYS A 16 1.60 23.82 31.38
C LYS A 16 2.47 24.59 30.38
N SER A 17 2.47 25.91 30.56
CA SER A 17 3.45 26.83 29.98
C SER A 17 4.85 26.41 30.45
N TYR A 18 5.72 26.05 29.51
CA TYR A 18 7.15 25.89 29.76
C TYR A 18 7.92 27.08 29.15
N PRO A 19 9.00 27.55 29.81
CA PRO A 19 9.72 28.75 29.41
C PRO A 19 10.59 28.52 28.16
N LYS A 20 10.65 29.54 27.29
CA LYS A 20 11.67 29.73 26.24
C LYS A 20 12.98 30.26 26.87
N PRO A 21 14.11 30.31 26.16
CA PRO A 21 14.65 29.40 25.15
C PRO A 21 16.05 28.89 25.54
N PHE A 22 16.44 27.72 25.01
CA PHE A 22 17.83 27.27 25.05
C PHE A 22 18.68 28.12 24.09
N ASN A 23 19.61 28.91 24.64
CA ASN A 23 20.65 29.59 23.87
C ASN A 23 21.68 28.56 23.37
N PHE A 24 21.50 28.09 22.15
CA PHE A 24 22.55 27.36 21.43
C PHE A 24 23.51 28.36 20.78
N LEU A 25 24.55 28.75 21.51
CA LEU A 25 25.74 29.38 20.95
C LEU A 25 26.58 28.30 20.24
N PHE A 26 26.18 27.91 19.04
CA PHE A 26 27.06 27.20 18.11
C PHE A 26 27.56 28.19 17.06
N PRO A 27 28.88 28.27 16.77
CA PRO A 27 29.37 29.07 15.66
C PRO A 27 28.76 28.55 14.35
N PRO A 28 28.40 29.42 13.40
CA PRO A 28 27.91 28.99 12.09
C PRO A 28 29.00 28.15 11.42
N ARG A 29 28.71 26.87 11.18
CA ARG A 29 29.60 26.04 10.35
C ARG A 29 29.61 26.65 8.95
N PRO A 30 30.77 26.77 8.30
CA PRO A 30 30.81 27.21 6.91
C PRO A 30 30.04 26.20 6.06
N HIS A 31 28.85 26.59 5.59
CA HIS A 31 28.08 25.82 4.63
C HIS A 31 28.89 25.78 3.34
N LYS A 32 29.52 24.63 3.04
CA LYS A 32 29.99 24.36 1.68
C LYS A 32 28.76 24.40 0.78
N PRO A 33 28.79 25.10 -0.37
CA PRO A 33 27.64 25.14 -1.26
C PRO A 33 27.27 23.71 -1.63
N ILE A 34 26.09 23.27 -1.22
CA ILE A 34 25.50 22.01 -1.64
C ILE A 34 25.28 22.18 -3.14
N LYS A 35 26.12 21.55 -3.96
CA LYS A 35 25.88 21.48 -5.39
C LYS A 35 24.48 20.88 -5.56
N PRO A 36 23.57 21.50 -6.33
CA PRO A 36 22.27 20.91 -6.58
C PRO A 36 22.51 19.53 -7.17
N ILE A 37 22.06 18.49 -6.47
CA ILE A 37 22.07 17.14 -7.02
C ILE A 37 21.01 17.16 -8.11
N THR A 38 21.45 17.33 -9.35
CA THR A 38 20.62 17.10 -10.53
C THR A 38 20.35 15.61 -10.63
N PHE A 39 19.24 15.17 -10.04
CA PHE A 39 18.72 13.82 -10.27
C PHE A 39 18.19 13.74 -11.70
N THR A 40 19.03 13.37 -12.67
CA THR A 40 18.55 12.88 -13.97
C THR A 40 18.18 11.41 -13.82
N CYS A 41 17.16 11.11 -13.01
CA CYS A 41 16.53 9.79 -13.02
C CYS A 41 15.53 9.77 -14.18
N ALA A 42 16.02 9.65 -15.40
CA ALA A 42 15.19 9.32 -16.54
C ALA A 42 14.98 7.80 -16.52
N ALA A 43 14.18 7.31 -15.57
CA ALA A 43 13.62 5.98 -15.68
C ALA A 43 12.64 6.01 -16.87
N SER A 44 13.10 5.54 -18.03
CA SER A 44 12.27 5.43 -19.22
C SER A 44 11.31 4.26 -19.00
N ILE A 45 10.15 4.55 -18.41
CA ILE A 45 9.05 3.59 -18.32
C ILE A 45 8.38 3.62 -19.70
N GLU A 46 8.50 2.53 -20.44
CA GLU A 46 7.76 2.37 -21.68
C GLU A 46 6.27 2.29 -21.36
N PRO A 47 5.41 3.02 -22.11
CA PRO A 47 3.98 2.88 -21.91
C PRO A 47 3.56 1.44 -22.25
N PRO A 48 2.43 0.96 -21.70
CA PRO A 48 1.87 -0.31 -22.12
C PRO A 48 1.66 -0.31 -23.64
N PRO A 49 1.84 -1.45 -24.32
CA PRO A 49 1.63 -1.57 -25.76
C PRO A 49 0.24 -1.09 -26.20
N THR A 50 0.14 -0.58 -27.43
CA THR A 50 -1.15 -0.17 -28.00
C THR A 50 -2.13 -1.34 -28.02
N GLY A 51 -3.30 -1.16 -27.40
CA GLY A 51 -4.32 -2.21 -27.29
C GLY A 51 -4.08 -3.24 -26.19
N PHE A 52 -3.12 -2.99 -25.28
CA PHE A 52 -2.92 -3.83 -24.10
C PHE A 52 -4.17 -3.81 -23.22
N ASP A 53 -4.76 -4.99 -23.03
CA ASP A 53 -5.79 -5.24 -22.04
C ASP A 53 -5.26 -6.27 -21.02
N PHE A 54 -5.19 -5.86 -19.76
CA PHE A 54 -4.74 -6.75 -18.70
C PHE A 54 -5.70 -7.92 -18.48
N ARG A 55 -7.00 -7.76 -18.79
CA ARG A 55 -8.00 -8.82 -18.61
C ARG A 55 -7.82 -9.95 -19.62
N SER A 56 -7.26 -9.66 -20.79
CA SER A 56 -6.92 -10.67 -21.81
C SER A 56 -5.50 -11.21 -21.65
N SER A 57 -4.78 -10.83 -20.59
CA SER A 57 -3.40 -11.26 -20.37
C SER A 57 -3.31 -12.62 -19.66
N ASP A 58 -2.16 -13.27 -19.83
CA ASP A 58 -1.85 -14.52 -19.13
C ASP A 58 -1.88 -14.35 -17.60
N VAL A 59 -1.58 -13.16 -17.10
CA VAL A 59 -1.63 -12.83 -15.67
C VAL A 59 -3.04 -13.02 -15.11
N PHE A 60 -4.07 -12.57 -15.84
CA PHE A 60 -5.46 -12.73 -15.41
C PHE A 60 -5.88 -14.21 -15.40
N SER A 61 -5.53 -14.95 -16.46
CA SER A 61 -5.86 -16.38 -16.58
C SER A 61 -5.20 -17.20 -15.48
N LEU A 62 -3.92 -16.97 -15.21
CA LEU A 62 -3.18 -17.64 -14.14
C LEU A 62 -3.74 -17.26 -12.77
N SER A 63 -3.94 -15.96 -12.51
CA SER A 63 -4.56 -15.47 -11.27
C SER A 63 -5.87 -16.17 -10.99
N ARG A 64 -6.76 -16.26 -12.00
CA ARG A 64 -8.07 -16.91 -11.86
C ARG A 64 -7.94 -18.40 -11.55
N ALA A 65 -7.05 -19.11 -12.24
CA ALA A 65 -6.81 -20.53 -12.01
C ALA A 65 -6.32 -20.78 -10.57
N THR A 66 -5.25 -20.09 -10.15
CA THR A 66 -4.69 -20.24 -8.81
C THR A 66 -5.69 -19.90 -7.71
N ILE A 67 -6.43 -18.79 -7.86
CA ILE A 67 -7.44 -18.38 -6.87
C ILE A 67 -8.59 -19.39 -6.82
N SER A 68 -9.02 -19.94 -7.96
CA SER A 68 -10.10 -20.93 -7.98
C SER A 68 -9.75 -22.22 -7.22
N GLU A 69 -8.46 -22.56 -7.16
CA GLU A 69 -7.96 -23.73 -6.44
C GLU A 69 -7.71 -23.46 -4.95
N SER A 70 -7.18 -22.28 -4.62
CA SER A 70 -6.70 -21.96 -3.26
C SER A 70 -7.68 -21.16 -2.41
N TYR A 71 -8.39 -20.20 -3.01
CA TYR A 71 -9.32 -19.27 -2.35
C TYR A 71 -10.61 -19.11 -3.18
N PRO A 72 -11.39 -20.19 -3.37
CA PRO A 72 -12.58 -20.16 -4.23
C PRO A 72 -13.63 -19.13 -3.76
N GLU A 73 -13.64 -18.77 -2.48
CA GLU A 73 -14.49 -17.73 -1.92
C GLU A 73 -14.16 -16.30 -2.37
N LEU A 74 -13.04 -16.10 -3.07
CA LEU A 74 -12.62 -14.82 -3.65
C LEU A 74 -12.75 -14.80 -5.18
N LEU A 75 -13.17 -15.91 -5.81
CA LEU A 75 -13.21 -16.05 -7.26
C LEU A 75 -14.15 -15.02 -7.92
N ASP A 76 -15.24 -14.66 -7.25
CA ASP A 76 -16.16 -13.61 -7.71
C ASP A 76 -15.46 -12.26 -7.87
N LEU A 77 -14.51 -11.92 -7.00
CA LEU A 77 -13.74 -10.67 -7.08
C LEU A 77 -12.81 -10.66 -8.30
N VAL A 78 -12.29 -11.82 -8.69
CA VAL A 78 -11.46 -11.98 -9.89
C VAL A 78 -12.32 -11.87 -11.14
N ASP A 79 -13.48 -12.54 -11.17
CA ASP A 79 -14.42 -12.50 -12.30
C ASP A 79 -14.97 -11.08 -12.54
N MET A 80 -15.18 -10.29 -11.46
CA MET A 80 -15.49 -8.86 -11.56
C MET A 80 -14.29 -8.01 -12.04
N GLY A 81 -13.07 -8.55 -12.01
CA GLY A 81 -11.83 -7.85 -12.33
C GLY A 81 -11.43 -6.84 -11.26
N CYS A 82 -11.81 -7.07 -10.00
CA CYS A 82 -11.40 -6.27 -8.85
C CYS A 82 -10.19 -6.86 -8.12
N LEU A 83 -9.96 -8.17 -8.22
CA LEU A 83 -8.84 -8.85 -7.57
C LEU A 83 -7.93 -9.50 -8.61
N ILE A 84 -6.62 -9.34 -8.45
CA ILE A 84 -5.61 -10.01 -9.27
C ILE A 84 -4.44 -10.46 -8.38
N LEU A 85 -3.94 -11.66 -8.65
CA LEU A 85 -2.76 -12.25 -8.03
C LEU A 85 -1.59 -12.16 -9.01
N ILE A 86 -0.47 -11.64 -8.52
CA ILE A 86 0.80 -11.55 -9.22
C ILE A 86 1.80 -12.40 -8.46
N GLN A 87 2.42 -13.37 -9.12
CA GLN A 87 3.42 -14.24 -8.53
C GLN A 87 4.81 -13.90 -9.06
N LYS A 88 5.79 -13.96 -8.16
CA LYS A 88 7.17 -13.54 -8.43
C LYS A 88 7.81 -14.31 -9.59
N GLU A 89 7.51 -15.59 -9.73
CA GLU A 89 8.06 -16.47 -10.77
C GLU A 89 7.72 -15.99 -12.18
N GLN A 90 6.67 -15.18 -12.34
CA GLN A 90 6.23 -14.63 -13.62
C GLN A 90 7.19 -13.55 -14.16
N PHE A 91 8.04 -12.94 -13.33
CA PHE A 91 8.83 -11.74 -13.70
C PHE A 91 10.36 -11.96 -13.69
N GLY A 92 10.79 -13.22 -13.63
CA GLY A 92 12.22 -13.57 -13.71
C GLY A 92 13.02 -13.18 -12.45
N PRO A 93 14.36 -13.32 -12.49
CA PRO A 93 15.18 -13.13 -11.31
C PRO A 93 15.31 -11.65 -10.91
N VAL A 94 15.34 -11.40 -9.61
CA VAL A 94 15.55 -10.05 -9.04
C VAL A 94 16.89 -9.48 -9.53
N PRO A 95 16.90 -8.28 -10.15
CA PRO A 95 18.13 -7.64 -10.58
C PRO A 95 19.10 -7.39 -9.42
N LYS A 96 20.41 -7.56 -9.66
CA LYS A 96 21.46 -7.44 -8.62
C LYS A 96 21.44 -6.11 -7.86
N TRP A 97 21.03 -5.02 -8.50
CA TRP A 97 20.95 -3.69 -7.88
C TRP A 97 19.82 -3.55 -6.84
N ARG A 98 18.88 -4.51 -6.81
CA ARG A 98 17.78 -4.58 -5.83
C ARG A 98 17.99 -5.70 -4.80
N ALA A 99 19.15 -6.35 -4.77
CA ALA A 99 19.44 -7.51 -3.92
C ALA A 99 19.40 -7.23 -2.39
N GLY A 100 19.33 -5.95 -1.98
CA GLY A 100 19.15 -5.57 -0.57
C GLY A 100 17.71 -5.72 -0.05
N PHE A 101 16.75 -6.10 -0.90
CA PHE A 101 15.35 -6.30 -0.56
C PHE A 101 14.88 -7.70 -0.97
N VAL A 102 14.02 -8.29 -0.16
CA VAL A 102 13.36 -9.56 -0.46
C VAL A 102 12.00 -9.26 -1.07
N GLU A 103 11.85 -9.51 -2.37
CA GLU A 103 10.55 -9.38 -3.04
C GLU A 103 9.58 -10.46 -2.54
N PRO A 104 8.31 -10.10 -2.29
CA PRO A 104 7.29 -11.05 -1.85
C PRO A 104 7.06 -12.10 -2.93
N GLU A 105 6.74 -13.32 -2.51
CA GLU A 105 6.40 -14.41 -3.44
C GLU A 105 5.08 -14.12 -4.18
N GLU A 106 4.12 -13.48 -3.49
CA GLU A 106 2.83 -13.12 -4.04
C GLU A 106 2.46 -11.68 -3.73
N ILE A 107 1.88 -10.99 -4.72
CA ILE A 107 1.29 -9.66 -4.58
C ILE A 107 -0.18 -9.75 -5.00
N TRP A 108 -1.06 -9.38 -4.08
CA TRP A 108 -2.50 -9.34 -4.29
C TRP A 108 -2.95 -7.90 -4.48
N LEU A 109 -3.41 -7.55 -5.69
CA LEU A 109 -3.92 -6.22 -5.98
C LEU A 109 -5.44 -6.23 -5.97
N LEU A 110 -6.01 -5.38 -5.10
CA LEU A 110 -7.45 -5.19 -4.97
C LEU A 110 -7.83 -3.77 -5.41
N GLY A 111 -8.54 -3.68 -6.53
CA GLY A 111 -9.16 -2.44 -7.01
C GLY A 111 -10.36 -2.06 -6.14
N THR A 112 -10.38 -0.83 -5.66
CA THR A 112 -11.47 -0.29 -4.83
C THR A 112 -11.96 1.05 -5.38
N THR A 113 -13.17 1.44 -5.01
CA THR A 113 -13.70 2.78 -5.26
C THR A 113 -14.20 3.41 -3.97
N HIS A 114 -13.88 4.69 -3.76
CA HIS A 114 -14.17 5.43 -2.52
C HIS A 114 -15.66 5.71 -2.29
N ILE A 115 -16.49 5.55 -3.31
CA ILE A 115 -17.94 5.80 -3.25
C ILE A 115 -18.77 4.54 -3.01
N ASP A 116 -18.17 3.35 -3.10
CA ASP A 116 -18.91 2.10 -2.99
C ASP A 116 -18.62 1.39 -1.66
N ARG A 117 -19.69 1.18 -0.88
CA ARG A 117 -19.61 0.42 0.37
C ARG A 117 -19.17 -1.02 0.13
N ALA A 118 -19.48 -1.63 -1.03
CA ALA A 118 -19.06 -2.99 -1.34
C ALA A 118 -17.53 -3.11 -1.40
N SER A 119 -16.82 -2.06 -1.82
CA SER A 119 -15.35 -2.05 -1.83
C SER A 119 -14.75 -2.30 -0.44
N ALA A 120 -15.33 -1.70 0.61
CA ALA A 120 -14.87 -1.94 1.98
C ALA A 120 -15.12 -3.39 2.44
N LEU A 121 -16.22 -4.00 2.01
CA LEU A 121 -16.51 -5.41 2.29
C LEU A 121 -15.58 -6.34 1.52
N HIS A 122 -15.21 -6.01 0.28
CA HIS A 122 -14.25 -6.78 -0.51
C HIS A 122 -12.87 -6.77 0.17
N VAL A 123 -12.42 -5.61 0.67
CA VAL A 123 -11.17 -5.51 1.45
C VAL A 123 -11.22 -6.41 2.67
N ASP A 124 -12.30 -6.36 3.46
CA ASP A 124 -12.46 -7.20 4.66
C ASP A 124 -12.42 -8.69 4.32
N ARG A 125 -13.11 -9.11 3.25
CA ARG A 125 -13.09 -10.50 2.75
C ARG A 125 -11.68 -10.96 2.40
N VAL A 126 -10.96 -10.17 1.59
CA VAL A 126 -9.62 -10.51 1.11
C VAL A 126 -8.61 -10.57 2.25
N VAL A 127 -8.61 -9.57 3.14
CA VAL A 127 -7.67 -9.52 4.28
C VAL A 127 -7.90 -10.69 5.24
N ARG A 128 -9.16 -11.08 5.49
CA ARG A 128 -9.48 -12.23 6.35
C ARG A 128 -9.05 -13.55 5.74
N ALA A 129 -9.29 -13.75 4.45
CA ALA A 129 -8.92 -14.98 3.74
C ALA A 129 -7.39 -15.14 3.65
N LEU A 130 -6.71 -14.11 3.18
CA LEU A 130 -5.26 -14.18 2.88
C LEU A 130 -4.36 -14.00 4.10
N ARG A 131 -4.82 -13.22 5.10
CA ARG A 131 -4.01 -12.83 6.27
C ARG A 131 -2.60 -12.33 5.87
N PRO A 132 -2.50 -11.30 5.02
CA PRO A 132 -1.23 -10.89 4.42
C PRO A 132 -0.23 -10.36 5.46
N ASP A 133 1.06 -10.59 5.23
CA ASP A 133 2.14 -10.07 6.08
C ASP A 133 2.21 -8.53 6.04
N ASN A 134 1.93 -7.95 4.88
CA ASN A 134 1.99 -6.52 4.64
C ASN A 134 0.79 -6.06 3.81
N VAL A 135 0.25 -4.89 4.16
CA VAL A 135 -0.83 -4.23 3.40
C VAL A 135 -0.34 -2.85 3.00
N VAL A 136 -0.40 -2.57 1.70
CA VAL A 136 -0.10 -1.26 1.12
C VAL A 136 -1.40 -0.67 0.59
N VAL A 137 -1.66 0.60 0.93
CA VAL A 137 -2.85 1.32 0.48
C VAL A 137 -2.41 2.49 -0.39
N GLU A 138 -2.85 2.50 -1.65
CA GLU A 138 -2.79 3.68 -2.48
C GLU A 138 -4.08 4.49 -2.27
N LEU A 139 -3.94 5.74 -1.82
CA LEU A 139 -5.06 6.65 -1.70
C LEU A 139 -5.14 7.53 -2.93
N CYS A 140 -6.26 7.46 -3.65
CA CYS A 140 -6.53 8.42 -4.71
C CYS A 140 -6.54 9.84 -4.13
N ARG A 141 -5.82 10.76 -4.79
CA ARG A 141 -5.92 12.18 -4.44
C ARG A 141 -7.29 12.70 -4.88
N SER A 142 -7.96 13.44 -3.99
CA SER A 142 -9.10 14.27 -4.37
C SER A 142 -8.76 15.09 -5.61
N ARG A 143 -9.64 15.07 -6.60
CA ARG A 143 -9.55 16.01 -7.74
C ARG A 143 -9.86 17.43 -7.28
#